data_AF-A0A392UXB0-F1
#
_entry.id   AF-A0A392UXB0-F1
#
_cell.length_a   1.000
_cell.length_b   1.000
_cell.length_c   1.000
_cell.angle_alpha   90.00
_cell.angle_beta   90.00
_cell.angle_gamma   90.00
#
_symmetry.space_group_name_H-M   'P 1'
#
loop_
_entity.id
_entity.type
_entity.pdbx_description
1 polymer ?
#
loop_
_entity_poly.entity_id
_entity_poly.type
_entity_poly.pdbx_seq_one_letter_code
_entity_poly.pdbx_strand_id
1 'polypeptide(L)' 'MTNHQVYHERTKHIDIRLHFVRYMIETKEITMEKVASEKNPAEMFSKSLPRSRLKHCLDLINFVEE' A
#
# COMPACT_ATOMS: atom_id res chain seq x y z
N MET A 1 33.05 0.67 23.64
CA MET A 1 31.91 1.18 22.84
C MET A 1 31.67 0.19 21.72
N THR A 2 30.86 -0.83 21.99
CA THR A 2 30.70 -1.98 21.08
C THR A 2 29.55 -1.66 20.13
N ASN A 3 29.87 -1.51 18.85
CA ASN A 3 28.94 -1.21 17.77
C ASN A 3 27.89 -2.32 17.67
N HIS A 4 26.64 -2.01 17.98
CA HIS A 4 25.51 -2.88 17.68
C HIS A 4 25.18 -2.84 16.18
N GLN A 5 26.06 -3.41 15.35
CA GLN A 5 25.75 -3.76 13.96
C GLN A 5 25.01 -5.11 13.91
N VAL A 6 23.95 -5.25 14.70
CA VAL A 6 22.99 -6.34 14.49
C VAL A 6 21.94 -5.79 13.52
N TYR A 7 22.31 -5.72 12.25
CA TYR A 7 21.32 -5.50 11.19
C TYR A 7 20.39 -6.71 11.17
N HIS A 8 19.26 -6.59 11.86
CA HIS A 8 18.22 -7.61 11.83
C HIS A 8 17.70 -7.71 10.39
N GLU A 9 17.58 -8.95 9.88
CA GLU A 9 17.13 -9.20 8.51
C GLU A 9 15.80 -8.49 8.18
N ARG A 10 14.89 -8.41 9.16
CA ARG A 10 13.62 -7.67 9.04
C ARG A 10 13.84 -6.18 8.73
N THR A 11 14.77 -5.53 9.41
CA THR A 11 15.12 -4.11 9.17
C THR A 11 15.69 -3.95 7.77
N LYS A 12 16.61 -4.83 7.37
CA LYS A 12 17.18 -4.85 6.02
C LYS A 12 16.09 -5.00 4.94
N HIS A 13 15.10 -5.89 5.15
CA HIS A 13 14.01 -6.08 4.18
C HIS A 13 13.11 -4.85 4.06
N ILE A 14 12.86 -4.12 5.15
CA ILE A 14 12.10 -2.86 5.13
C ILE A 14 12.89 -1.81 4.34
N ASP A 15 14.18 -1.66 4.63
CA ASP A 15 15.05 -0.66 3.99
C ASP A 15 15.13 -0.88 2.48
N ILE A 16 15.31 -2.13 2.03
CA ILE A 16 15.36 -2.48 0.60
C ILE A 16 14.05 -2.10 -0.11
N ARG A 17 12.89 -2.43 0.48
CA ARG A 17 11.58 -2.12 -0.12
C ARG A 17 11.35 -0.62 -0.20
N LEU A 18 11.70 0.12 0.86
CA LEU A 18 11.57 1.58 0.88
C LEU A 18 12.48 2.23 -0.15
N HIS A 19 13.73 1.77 -0.28
CA HIS A 19 14.66 2.28 -1.28
C HIS A 19 14.13 2.09 -2.70
N PHE A 20 13.59 0.90 -3.01
CA PHE A 20 12.99 0.64 -4.32
C PHE A 20 11.81 1.56 -4.62
N VAL A 21 10.86 1.71 -3.69
CA VAL A 21 9.70 2.60 -3.89
C VAL A 21 10.14 4.05 -4.09
N ARG A 22 11.10 4.54 -3.30
CA ARG A 22 11.66 5.89 -3.45
C ARG A 22 12.31 6.08 -4.81
N TYR A 23 13.12 5.12 -5.25
CA TYR A 23 13.76 5.14 -6.56
C TYR A 23 12.71 5.27 -7.68
N MET A 24 11.65 4.46 -7.67
CA MET A 24 10.58 4.52 -8.68
C MET A 24 9.85 5.87 -8.70
N ILE A 25 9.69 6.53 -7.55
CA ILE A 25 9.12 7.88 -7.46
C ILE A 25 10.11 8.93 -7.99
N GLU A 26 11.38 8.83 -7.62
CA GLU A 26 12.45 9.76 -8.03
C GLU A 26 12.69 9.70 -9.55
N THR A 27 12.63 8.51 -10.15
CA THR A 27 12.70 8.30 -11.60
C THR A 27 11.38 8.61 -12.32
N LYS A 28 10.33 8.98 -11.58
CA LYS A 28 8.99 9.30 -12.10
C LYS A 28 8.30 8.15 -12.84
N GLU A 29 8.72 6.91 -12.55
CA GLU A 29 8.07 5.70 -13.08
C GLU A 29 6.71 5.46 -12.40
N ILE A 30 6.56 5.93 -11.15
CA ILE A 30 5.27 5.93 -10.43
C ILE A 30 5.03 7.27 -9.74
N THR A 31 3.76 7.64 -9.57
CA THR A 31 3.33 8.77 -8.75
C THR A 31 2.69 8.26 -7.46
N MET A 32 2.95 8.96 -6.35
CA MET A 32 2.38 8.61 -5.06
C MET A 32 1.31 9.62 -4.67
N GLU A 33 0.08 9.14 -4.53
CA GLU A 33 -1.07 9.94 -4.10
C GLU A 33 -1.66 9.39 -2.81
N LYS A 34 -1.97 10.29 -1.86
CA LYS A 34 -2.66 9.92 -0.64
C LYS A 34 -4.17 9.86 -0.91
N VAL A 35 -4.73 8.65 -0.87
CA VAL A 35 -6.17 8.42 -1.02
C VAL A 35 -6.81 8.25 0.35
N ALA A 36 -7.95 8.92 0.58
CA ALA A 36 -8.76 8.72 1.78
C ALA A 36 -9.36 7.30 1.78
N SER A 37 -9.53 6.68 2.94
CA SER A 37 -10.07 5.31 3.06
C SER A 37 -11.41 5.15 2.32
N GLU A 38 -12.31 6.12 2.49
CA GLU A 38 -13.62 6.18 1.82
C GLU A 38 -13.53 6.22 0.29
N LYS A 39 -12.37 6.56 -0.28
CA LYS A 39 -12.15 6.64 -1.72
C LYS A 39 -11.19 5.56 -2.23
N ASN A 40 -10.74 4.65 -1.37
CA ASN A 40 -9.78 3.63 -1.72
C ASN A 40 -10.50 2.29 -1.97
N PRO A 41 -10.74 1.92 -3.25
CA PRO A 41 -11.40 0.64 -3.54
C PRO A 41 -10.56 -0.57 -3.10
N ALA A 42 -9.24 -0.45 -2.98
CA ALA A 42 -8.37 -1.54 -2.56
C ALA A 42 -8.57 -1.97 -1.09
N GLU A 43 -9.35 -1.23 -0.30
CA GLU A 43 -9.80 -1.69 1.02
C GLU A 43 -10.53 -3.03 0.94
N MET A 44 -11.26 -3.30 -0.17
CA MET A 44 -11.97 -4.57 -0.35
C MET A 44 -11.05 -5.79 -0.35
N PHE A 45 -9.79 -5.64 -0.76
CA PHE A 45 -8.81 -6.72 -0.85
C PHE A 45 -7.92 -6.83 0.39
N SER A 46 -7.83 -5.76 1.17
CA SER A 46 -6.89 -5.66 2.29
C SER A 46 -7.55 -5.75 3.67
N LYS A 47 -8.89 -5.65 3.73
CA LYS A 47 -9.66 -5.65 4.98
C LYS A 47 -10.88 -6.55 4.88
N SER A 48 -11.30 -7.07 6.03
CA SER A 48 -12.65 -7.62 6.18
C SER A 48 -13.63 -6.46 6.36
N LEU A 49 -14.49 -6.23 5.36
CA LEU A 49 -15.41 -5.09 5.32
C LEU A 49 -16.87 -5.55 5.54
N PRO A 50 -17.70 -4.75 6.24
CA PRO A 50 -19.15 -4.92 6.19
C PRO A 50 -19.66 -4.81 4.74
N ARG A 51 -20.77 -5.49 4.43
CA ARG A 51 -21.35 -5.52 3.08
C ARG A 51 -21.55 -4.12 2.46
N SER A 52 -21.95 -3.13 3.25
CA SER A 52 -22.13 -1.76 2.78
C SER A 52 -20.83 -1.11 2.30
N ARG A 53 -19.72 -1.33 3.02
CA ARG A 53 -18.39 -0.83 2.64
C ARG A 53 -17.84 -1.58 1.43
N LEU A 54 -18.06 -2.90 1.35
CA LEU A 54 -17.70 -3.68 0.17
C LEU A 54 -18.43 -3.17 -1.08
N LYS A 55 -19.76 -2.98 -1.00
CA LYS A 55 -20.55 -2.42 -2.09
C LYS A 55 -20.02 -1.05 -2.52
N HIS A 56 -19.75 -0.16 -1.56
CA HIS A 56 -19.16 1.14 -1.84
C HIS A 56 -17.82 1.02 -2.60
N CYS A 57 -16.94 0.09 -2.21
CA CYS A 57 -15.69 -0.13 -2.93
C CYS A 57 -15.91 -0.68 -4.37
N LEU A 58 -16.93 -1.51 -4.59
CA LEU A 58 -17.32 -2.00 -5.92
C LEU A 58 -17.87 -0.87 -6.80
N ASP A 59 -18.70 0.01 -6.22
CA ASP A 59 -19.24 1.18 -6.90
C ASP A 59 -18.10 2.14 -7.33
N LEU A 60 -17.06 2.32 -6.50
CA LEU A 60 -15.89 3.14 -6.85
C LEU A 60 -15.13 2.67 -8.09
N ILE A 61 -15.19 1.37 -8.43
CA ILE A 61 -14.55 0.79 -9.62
C ILE A 61 -15.54 0.54 -10.76
N ASN A 62 -16.80 0.99 -10.62
CA ASN A 62 -17.88 0.73 -11.57
C ASN A 62 -18.05 -0.76 -11.89
N PHE A 63 -17.94 -1.61 -10.87
CA PHE A 63 -18.17 -3.04 -11.05
C PHE A 63 -19.65 -3.30 -11.34
N VAL A 64 -19.94 -4.02 -12.43
CA VAL A 64 -21.28 -4.44 -12.82
C VAL A 64 -21.34 -5.95 -12.70
N GLU A 65 -22.25 -6.47 -11.87
CA GLU A 65 -22.54 -7.91 -11.82
C GLU A 65 -23.30 -8.31 -13.10
N GLU A 66 -22.81 -9.32 -13.81
CA GLU A 66 -23.48 -9.97 -14.97
C GLU A 66 -24.71 -10.80 -14.55
#